data_AF-A0A257QH44-F1
#
_entry.id   AF-A0A257QH44-F1
#
_cell.length_a   1.000
_cell.length_b   1.000
_cell.length_c   1.000
_cell.angle_alpha   90.00
_cell.angle_beta   90.00
_cell.angle_gamma   90.00
#
_symmetry.space_group_name_H-M   'P 1'
#
loop_
_entity.id
_entity.type
_entity.pdbx_description
1 polymer ?
#
loop_
_entity_poly.entity_id
_entity_poly.type
_entity_poly.pdbx_seq_one_letter_code
_entity_poly.pdbx_strand_id
1 'polypeptide(L)' 'MHLAELKAKSPTDLLNLAEELEVENASSLRKQDMMFAILKAFAENEQTISGDG' A
#
# COMPACT_ATOMS: atom_id res chain seq x y z
N MET A 1 -0.99 5.41 -7.18
CA MET A 1 -1.42 3.99 -7.36
C MET A 1 -2.95 3.83 -7.25
N HIS A 2 -3.61 2.93 -8.00
CA HIS A 2 -5.08 2.75 -7.94
C HIS A 2 -5.57 1.40 -7.37
N LEU A 3 -6.70 1.40 -6.66
CA LEU A 3 -7.29 0.20 -6.03
C LEU A 3 -7.58 -0.93 -7.05
N ALA A 4 -7.93 -0.58 -8.29
CA ALA A 4 -8.16 -1.56 -9.36
C ALA A 4 -6.89 -2.36 -9.72
N GLU A 5 -5.73 -1.71 -9.70
CA GLU A 5 -4.44 -2.33 -9.98
C GLU A 5 -4.02 -3.28 -8.84
N LEU A 6 -4.27 -2.87 -7.59
CA LEU A 6 -4.03 -3.72 -6.42
C LEU A 6 -4.95 -4.95 -6.40
N LYS A 7 -6.20 -4.82 -6.84
CA LYS A 7 -7.12 -5.96 -6.97
C LYS A 7 -6.69 -6.97 -8.03
N ALA A 8 -6.01 -6.51 -9.08
CA ALA A 8 -5.49 -7.36 -10.15
C ALA A 8 -4.18 -8.09 -9.75
N LYS A 9 -3.48 -7.61 -8.71
CA LYS A 9 -2.25 -8.24 -8.19
C LYS A 9 -2.55 -9.49 -7.37
N SER A 10 -1.59 -10.42 -7.39
CA SER A 10 -1.65 -11.60 -6.54
C SER A 10 -1.45 -11.23 -5.06
N PRO A 11 -1.92 -12.05 -4.11
CA PRO A 11 -1.66 -11.82 -2.68
C PRO A 11 -0.16 -11.71 -2.35
N THR A 12 0.69 -12.47 -3.05
CA THR A 12 2.15 -12.41 -2.90
C THR A 12 2.72 -11.08 -3.36
N ASP A 13 2.26 -10.56 -4.51
CA ASP A 13 2.70 -9.25 -5.00
C ASP A 13 2.26 -8.12 -4.09
N LEU A 14 1.05 -8.23 -3.52
CA LEU A 14 0.56 -7.27 -2.52
C LEU A 14 1.41 -7.31 -1.25
N LEU A 15 1.81 -8.49 -0.80
CA LEU A 15 2.67 -8.64 0.37
C LEU A 15 4.06 -8.03 0.12
N ASN A 16 4.69 -8.36 -1.00
CA ASN A 16 5.99 -7.79 -1.38
C ASN A 16 5.93 -6.26 -1.46
N LEU A 17 4.86 -5.73 -2.07
CA LEU A 17 4.66 -4.28 -2.18
C LEU A 17 4.43 -3.63 -0.81
N ALA A 18 3.72 -4.31 0.09
CA ALA A 18 3.54 -3.84 1.46
C ALA A 18 4.88 -3.82 2.22
N GLU A 19 5.73 -4.84 2.04
CA GLU A 19 7.07 -4.89 2.63
C GLU A 19 8.00 -3.80 2.06
N GLU A 20 7.96 -3.55 0.74
CA GLU A 20 8.70 -2.46 0.09
C GLU A 20 8.31 -1.07 0.60
N LEU A 21 7.05 -0.90 1.00
CA LEU A 21 6.51 0.33 1.59
C LEU A 21 6.63 0.36 3.12
N GLU A 22 7.35 -0.58 3.71
CA GLU A 22 7.55 -0.72 5.17
C GLU A 22 6.23 -0.85 5.96
N VAL A 23 5.20 -1.45 5.36
CA VAL A 23 3.92 -1.72 6.03
C VAL A 23 4.10 -2.86 7.03
N GLU A 24 4.09 -2.52 8.31
CA GLU A 24 4.19 -3.49 9.40
C GLU A 24 3.04 -4.51 9.39
N ASN A 25 3.37 -5.75 9.75
CA ASN A 25 2.41 -6.84 9.92
C ASN A 25 1.57 -7.16 8.66
N ALA A 26 2.05 -6.80 7.46
CA ALA A 26 1.34 -7.02 6.20
C ALA A 26 0.89 -8.48 6.01
N SER A 27 1.71 -9.46 6.40
CA SER A 27 1.38 -10.89 6.31
C SER A 27 0.21 -11.33 7.20
N SER A 28 -0.11 -10.56 8.24
CA SER A 28 -1.24 -10.80 9.14
C SER A 28 -2.51 -10.02 8.75
N LEU A 29 -2.40 -9.03 7.86
CA LEU A 29 -3.52 -8.22 7.41
C LEU A 29 -4.41 -9.01 6.45
N ARG A 30 -5.72 -8.75 6.52
CA ARG A 30 -6.64 -9.26 5.49
C ARG A 30 -6.31 -8.58 4.16
N LYS A 31 -6.57 -9.24 3.03
CA LYS A 31 -6.29 -8.71 1.69
C LYS A 31 -6.83 -7.27 1.49
N GLN A 32 -8.03 -6.98 1.98
CA GLN A 32 -8.60 -5.63 1.90
C GLN A 32 -7.83 -4.60 2.72
N ASP A 33 -7.48 -4.94 3.96
CA ASP A 33 -6.73 -4.06 4.87
C ASP A 33 -5.31 -3.82 4.33
N MET A 34 -4.67 -4.85 3.79
CA MET A 34 -3.36 -4.78 3.14
C MET A 34 -3.39 -3.84 1.92
N MET A 35 -4.40 -3.96 1.05
CA MET A 35 -4.55 -3.04 -0.09
C MET A 35 -4.73 -1.59 0.38
N PHE A 36 -5.45 -1.37 1.48
CA PHE A 36 -5.66 -0.03 2.01
C PHE A 36 -4.39 0.55 2.65
N ALA A 37 -3.65 -0.27 3.39
CA ALA A 37 -2.36 0.11 3.96
C ALA A 37 -1.33 0.47 2.87
N ILE A 38 -1.25 -0.33 1.81
CA ILE A 38 -0.42 -0.05 0.63
C ILE A 38 -0.83 1.28 -0.01
N LEU A 39 -2.13 1.53 -0.23
CA LEU A 39 -2.58 2.80 -0.80
C LEU A 39 -2.22 3.99 0.08
N LYS A 40 -2.33 3.85 1.40
CA LYS A 40 -1.97 4.89 2.35
C LYS A 40 -0.47 5.17 2.32
N ALA A 41 0.37 4.14 2.36
CA ALA A 41 1.81 4.29 2.29
C ALA A 41 2.27 4.88 0.95
N PHE A 42 1.64 4.52 -0.17
CA PHE A 42 1.85 5.17 -1.46
C PHE A 42 1.46 6.64 -1.44
N ALA A 43 0.30 6.97 -0.86
CA ALA A 43 -0.15 8.35 -0.74
C ALA A 43 0.80 9.17 0.15
N GLU A 44 1.26 8.64 1.28
CA GLU A 44 2.24 9.32 2.15
C GLU A 44 3.58 9.52 1.44
N ASN A 45 4.07 8.53 0.70
CA ASN A 45 5.30 8.64 -0.10
C ASN A 45 5.16 9.64 -1.27
N GLU A 46 4.01 9.72 -1.93
CA GLU A 46 3.74 10.69 -3.02
C GLU A 46 3.39 12.09 -2.47
N GLN A 47 2.84 12.19 -1.25
CA GLN A 47 2.34 13.43 -0.64
C GLN A 47 3.36 14.11 0.29
N THR A 48 4.52 13.49 0.54
CA THR A 48 5.64 14.12 1.28
C THR A 48 6.13 15.44 0.64
N ILE A 49 5.65 15.80 -0.56
CA ILE A 49 5.80 17.14 -1.15
C ILE A 49 4.44 17.81 -1.35
N SER A 50 3.73 18.09 -0.26
CA SER A 50 2.72 19.17 -0.25
C SER A 50 2.66 19.80 1.15
N GLY A 51 3.79 20.42 1.53
CA GLY A 51 3.79 21.57 2.41
C GLY A 51 3.78 22.81 1.54
N ASP A 52 2.61 23.42 1.34
CA ASP A 52 2.48 24.86 1.20
C ASP A 52 1.02 25.27 1.48
N GLY A 53 0.84 26.15 2.48
CA GLY A 53 -0.41 26.86 2.77
C GLY A 53 -1.26 26.36 3.93
#